data_AF-A0A5I0BKX0-F1
#
_entry.id   AF-A0A5I0BKX0-F1
#
_cell.length_a   1.000
_cell.length_b   1.000
_cell.length_c   1.000
_cell.angle_alpha   90.00
_cell.angle_beta   90.00
_cell.angle_gamma   90.00
#
_symmetry.space_group_name_H-M   'P 1'
#
loop_
_entity.id
_entity.type
_entity.pdbx_description
1 polymer ?
#
loop_
_entity_poly.entity_id
_entity_poly.type
_entity_poly.pdbx_seq_one_letter_code
_entity_poly.pdbx_strand_id
1 'polypeptide(L)'
;MTEFDNLTWLHGKPQGSGLLKANPEDFVVVEDLGFTPDGEGEHILLRILKNGCNTRFVADALAKFLKIHAREVSFAGQKDKHAVTEQWLCARVPGKEMPDFSAFQLEGCKVLEYARHKRKLRLGALKGNAFTLVLREISDRRDVETRLQAIRDGGVPNYFGAQRFGIGGSNLQGALRWAQSNAPVRDRNKRSFWLSAARSALFNQIVHQRLKKPDFNQVVDGDALQLAGRGSWFVATSEELPELQRRVDEKELMITASLPGSGEWGTQRAALAFEQDAIAQETVLQSLLLREKVEASRRAMLLYPQQLSWNWWDDVTVELRFWLPAGSFATSVVRELINTMGDYAHIAE
;
A
#
# COMPACT_ATOMS: atom_id res chain seq x y z
N MET A 1 -8.85 13.30 15.08
CA MET A 1 -8.11 12.78 13.90
C MET A 1 -8.58 13.49 12.65
N THR A 2 -7.66 13.86 11.75
CA THR A 2 -8.03 14.52 10.48
C THR A 2 -8.72 13.52 9.56
N GLU A 3 -9.83 13.91 8.94
CA GLU A 3 -10.51 13.09 7.94
C GLU A 3 -9.64 12.94 6.68
N PHE A 4 -9.84 11.84 5.94
CA PHE A 4 -8.99 11.50 4.80
C PHE A 4 -8.95 12.60 3.72
N ASP A 5 -10.09 13.21 3.43
CA ASP A 5 -10.21 14.27 2.41
C ASP A 5 -9.53 15.58 2.84
N ASN A 6 -9.30 15.75 4.14
CA ASN A 6 -8.66 16.92 4.74
C ASN A 6 -7.16 16.69 5.02
N LEU A 7 -6.61 15.53 4.65
CA LEU A 7 -5.16 15.29 4.73
C LEU A 7 -4.40 16.28 3.84
N THR A 8 -3.18 16.62 4.26
CA THR A 8 -2.37 17.65 3.57
C THR A 8 -2.03 17.17 2.17
N TRP A 9 -2.06 18.09 1.23
CA TRP A 9 -1.69 17.87 -0.16
C TRP A 9 -0.26 18.32 -0.37
N LEU A 10 0.57 17.49 -1.00
CA LEU A 10 1.95 17.88 -1.29
C LEU A 10 1.99 18.93 -2.40
N HIS A 11 1.20 18.74 -3.45
CA HIS A 11 1.15 19.62 -4.63
C HIS A 11 -0.10 20.52 -4.63
N GLY A 12 -0.65 20.77 -3.43
CA GLY A 12 -1.97 21.41 -3.27
C GLY A 12 -3.12 20.51 -3.76
N LYS A 13 -4.35 20.84 -3.35
CA LYS A 13 -5.54 20.10 -3.81
C LYS A 13 -5.69 20.25 -5.32
N PRO A 14 -5.93 19.16 -6.09
CA PRO A 14 -6.20 19.24 -7.52
C PRO A 14 -7.32 20.22 -7.87
N GLN A 15 -7.17 20.90 -8.99
CA GLN A 15 -8.21 21.77 -9.57
C GLN A 15 -9.08 20.98 -10.54
N GLY A 16 -8.49 19.99 -11.21
CA GLY A 16 -9.20 19.04 -12.06
C GLY A 16 -9.94 17.92 -11.31
N SER A 17 -10.84 17.28 -12.02
CA SER A 17 -11.56 16.07 -11.65
C SER A 17 -11.41 15.01 -12.75
N GLY A 18 -11.75 13.77 -12.42
CA GLY A 18 -11.78 12.67 -13.40
C GLY A 18 -12.28 11.37 -12.79
N LEU A 19 -12.29 10.34 -13.63
CA LEU A 19 -12.73 8.99 -13.28
C LEU A 19 -11.52 8.06 -13.16
N LEU A 20 -11.49 7.31 -12.06
CA LEU A 20 -10.56 6.22 -11.81
C LEU A 20 -11.37 4.92 -11.73
N LYS A 21 -10.87 3.83 -12.32
CA LYS A 21 -11.56 2.52 -12.36
C LYS A 21 -12.95 2.59 -13.00
N ALA A 22 -13.11 3.34 -14.09
CA ALA A 22 -14.36 3.33 -14.86
C ALA A 22 -14.66 1.92 -15.38
N ASN A 23 -13.63 1.21 -15.84
CA ASN A 23 -13.66 -0.22 -16.16
C ASN A 23 -12.50 -0.96 -15.47
N PRO A 24 -12.58 -2.28 -15.23
CA PRO A 24 -11.47 -3.06 -14.69
C PRO A 24 -10.17 -2.92 -15.50
N GLU A 25 -10.28 -2.79 -16.82
CA GLU A 25 -9.15 -2.66 -17.75
C GLU A 25 -8.44 -1.31 -17.62
N ASP A 26 -9.10 -0.30 -17.05
CA ASP A 26 -8.52 1.00 -16.73
C ASP A 26 -7.62 0.93 -15.49
N PHE A 27 -7.53 -0.23 -14.84
CA PHE A 27 -6.75 -0.43 -13.63
C PHE A 27 -6.07 -1.80 -13.66
N VAL A 28 -4.89 -1.83 -14.26
CA VAL A 28 -4.07 -3.04 -14.38
C VAL A 28 -3.00 -3.05 -13.29
N VAL A 29 -2.88 -4.18 -12.59
CA VAL A 29 -1.87 -4.39 -11.55
C VAL A 29 -1.08 -5.66 -11.83
N VAL A 30 0.23 -5.57 -11.96
CA VAL A 30 1.14 -6.70 -12.12
C VAL A 30 2.01 -6.84 -10.88
N GLU A 31 1.85 -7.95 -10.16
CA GLU A 31 2.59 -8.22 -8.93
C GLU A 31 4.07 -8.56 -9.22
N ASP A 32 4.97 -7.90 -8.49
CA ASP A 32 6.40 -8.15 -8.53
C ASP A 32 6.85 -8.79 -7.22
N LEU A 33 7.19 -10.08 -7.27
CA LEU A 33 7.71 -10.82 -6.11
C LEU A 33 9.13 -10.37 -5.71
N GLY A 34 9.90 -9.82 -6.65
CA GLY A 34 11.33 -9.56 -6.48
C GLY A 34 12.22 -10.80 -6.63
N PHE A 35 11.65 -11.95 -6.98
CA PHE A 35 12.35 -13.21 -7.25
C PHE A 35 11.54 -14.06 -8.23
N THR A 36 12.20 -15.03 -8.86
CA THR A 36 11.56 -16.03 -9.72
C THR A 36 11.36 -17.36 -8.97
N PRO A 37 10.42 -18.22 -9.39
CA PRO A 37 10.32 -19.57 -8.85
C PRO A 37 11.64 -20.34 -8.90
N ASP A 38 11.89 -21.21 -7.92
CA ASP A 38 13.17 -21.95 -7.83
C ASP A 38 13.27 -23.08 -8.88
N GLY A 39 12.13 -23.52 -9.43
CA GLY A 39 12.03 -24.68 -10.30
C GLY A 39 11.93 -26.02 -9.55
N GLU A 40 12.13 -26.01 -8.23
CA GLU A 40 12.04 -27.18 -7.36
C GLU A 40 11.40 -26.85 -6.00
N GLY A 41 10.99 -27.88 -5.26
CA GLY A 41 10.40 -27.75 -3.92
C GLY A 41 8.96 -28.23 -3.82
N GLU A 42 8.44 -28.25 -2.59
CA GLU A 42 7.10 -28.76 -2.26
C GLU A 42 5.97 -27.75 -2.50
N HIS A 43 6.30 -26.51 -2.87
CA HIS A 43 5.33 -25.49 -3.22
C HIS A 43 5.27 -25.32 -4.74
N ILE A 44 4.11 -24.89 -5.24
CA ILE A 44 3.91 -24.48 -6.62
C ILE A 44 3.46 -23.03 -6.59
N LEU A 45 4.24 -22.17 -7.24
CA LEU A 45 3.85 -20.80 -7.52
C LEU A 45 3.06 -20.79 -8.82
N LEU A 46 1.91 -20.10 -8.80
CA LEU A 46 1.01 -19.93 -9.94
C LEU A 46 0.72 -18.46 -10.15
N ARG A 47 1.11 -17.92 -11.30
CA ARG A 47 0.73 -16.58 -11.71
C ARG A 47 -0.58 -16.63 -12.46
N ILE A 48 -1.56 -15.90 -11.95
CA ILE A 48 -2.92 -15.86 -12.48
C ILE A 48 -3.27 -14.42 -12.83
N LEU A 49 -3.69 -14.22 -14.07
CA LEU A 49 -4.43 -13.04 -14.50
C LEU A 49 -5.88 -13.22 -14.04
N LYS A 50 -6.43 -12.24 -13.33
CA LYS A 50 -7.84 -12.23 -12.92
C LYS A 50 -8.54 -10.91 -13.23
N ASN A 51 -9.84 -11.01 -13.52
CA ASN A 51 -10.78 -9.91 -13.69
C ASN A 51 -12.13 -10.32 -13.04
N GLY A 52 -12.78 -9.43 -12.30
CA GLY A 52 -14.11 -9.67 -11.73
C GLY A 52 -14.16 -10.55 -10.46
N CYS A 53 -13.01 -10.95 -9.90
CA CYS A 53 -12.96 -11.75 -8.67
C CYS A 53 -11.83 -11.33 -7.71
N ASN A 54 -12.00 -11.63 -6.42
CA ASN A 54 -11.00 -11.34 -5.40
C ASN A 54 -9.99 -12.50 -5.25
N THR A 55 -8.82 -12.24 -4.66
CA THR A 55 -7.76 -13.24 -4.47
C THR A 55 -8.20 -14.48 -3.70
N ARG A 56 -9.05 -14.32 -2.67
CA ARG A 56 -9.47 -15.44 -1.82
C ARG A 56 -10.34 -16.44 -2.60
N PHE A 57 -11.25 -15.94 -3.42
CA PHE A 57 -12.09 -16.76 -4.29
C PHE A 57 -11.25 -17.66 -5.20
N VAL A 58 -10.24 -17.10 -5.88
CA VAL A 58 -9.32 -17.85 -6.74
C VAL A 58 -8.50 -18.86 -5.94
N ALA A 59 -8.02 -18.48 -4.75
CA ALA A 59 -7.27 -19.37 -3.87
C ALA A 59 -8.10 -20.58 -3.40
N ASP A 60 -9.37 -20.37 -3.06
CA ASP A 60 -10.28 -21.43 -2.64
C ASP A 60 -10.65 -22.36 -3.82
N ALA A 61 -10.83 -21.80 -5.02
CA ALA A 61 -11.05 -22.59 -6.24
C ALA A 61 -9.83 -23.45 -6.60
N LEU A 62 -8.63 -22.87 -6.51
CA LEU A 62 -7.36 -23.58 -6.71
C LEU A 62 -7.18 -24.72 -5.70
N ALA A 63 -7.53 -24.49 -4.43
CA ALA A 63 -7.45 -25.52 -3.40
C ALA A 63 -8.37 -26.72 -3.71
N LYS A 64 -9.61 -26.43 -4.16
CA LYS A 64 -10.57 -27.46 -4.59
C LYS A 64 -10.05 -28.25 -5.80
N PHE A 65 -9.53 -27.55 -6.81
CA PHE A 65 -8.93 -28.18 -8.00
C PHE A 65 -7.80 -29.15 -7.64
N LEU A 66 -6.91 -28.72 -6.74
CA LEU A 66 -5.78 -29.53 -6.26
C LEU A 66 -6.17 -30.57 -5.20
N LYS A 67 -7.43 -30.60 -4.75
CA LYS A 67 -7.92 -31.46 -3.66
C LYS A 67 -7.11 -31.30 -2.36
N ILE A 68 -6.70 -30.07 -2.06
CA ILE A 68 -5.96 -29.71 -0.83
C ILE A 68 -6.80 -28.77 0.05
N HIS A 69 -6.44 -28.67 1.33
CA HIS A 69 -7.11 -27.73 2.23
C HIS A 69 -6.78 -26.29 1.84
N ALA A 70 -7.76 -25.39 1.94
CA ALA A 70 -7.63 -23.96 1.60
C ALA A 70 -6.60 -23.15 2.41
N ARG A 71 -5.90 -23.79 3.37
CA ARG A 71 -4.80 -23.22 4.17
C ARG A 71 -3.42 -23.48 3.53
N GLU A 72 -3.37 -24.47 2.66
CA GLU A 72 -2.21 -24.85 1.87
C GLU A 72 -2.04 -23.94 0.64
N VAL A 73 -3.08 -23.17 0.29
CA VAL A 73 -3.01 -22.08 -0.69
C VAL A 73 -2.78 -20.75 0.03
N SER A 74 -1.81 -19.99 -0.46
CA SER A 74 -1.35 -18.72 0.08
C SER A 74 -1.00 -17.74 -1.05
N PHE A 75 -0.79 -16.48 -0.71
CA PHE A 75 -0.54 -15.38 -1.65
C PHE A 75 0.18 -14.23 -0.94
N ALA A 76 0.83 -13.35 -1.71
CA ALA A 76 1.60 -12.24 -1.16
C ALA A 76 0.72 -11.05 -0.74
N GLY A 77 -0.39 -10.81 -1.43
CA GLY A 77 -1.31 -9.73 -1.12
C GLY A 77 -2.72 -10.03 -1.60
N GLN A 78 -3.68 -9.26 -1.11
CA GLN A 78 -5.01 -9.22 -1.73
C GLN A 78 -4.96 -8.25 -2.91
N LYS A 79 -5.75 -8.56 -3.94
CA LYS A 79 -5.95 -7.73 -5.12
C LYS A 79 -7.45 -7.53 -5.32
N ASP A 80 -7.88 -6.29 -5.53
CA ASP A 80 -9.28 -5.93 -5.77
C ASP A 80 -9.91 -6.67 -6.96
N LYS A 81 -11.22 -6.91 -6.86
CA LYS A 81 -12.05 -7.53 -7.90
C LYS A 81 -12.40 -6.56 -9.05
N HIS A 82 -12.36 -5.25 -8.81
CA HIS A 82 -12.70 -4.21 -9.80
C HIS A 82 -11.46 -3.70 -10.55
N ALA A 83 -10.54 -4.61 -10.85
CA ALA A 83 -9.28 -4.35 -11.54
C ALA A 83 -8.84 -5.62 -12.28
N VAL A 84 -8.08 -5.43 -13.36
CA VAL A 84 -7.35 -6.52 -14.02
C VAL A 84 -6.03 -6.72 -13.27
N THR A 85 -5.83 -7.89 -12.66
CA THR A 85 -4.64 -8.10 -11.83
C THR A 85 -3.92 -9.40 -12.16
N GLU A 86 -2.61 -9.34 -12.33
CA GLU A 86 -1.72 -10.49 -12.35
C GLU A 86 -1.09 -10.66 -10.97
N GLN A 87 -1.33 -11.80 -10.33
CA GLN A 87 -0.80 -12.08 -8.99
C GLN A 87 -0.31 -13.52 -8.86
N TRP A 88 0.53 -13.75 -7.86
CA TRP A 88 1.04 -15.07 -7.52
C TRP A 88 0.24 -15.70 -6.38
N LEU A 89 -0.23 -16.92 -6.63
CA LEU A 89 -0.68 -17.84 -5.61
C LEU A 89 0.39 -18.90 -5.37
N CYS A 90 0.37 -19.49 -4.18
CA CYS A 90 1.30 -20.53 -3.76
C CYS A 90 0.52 -21.67 -3.12
N ALA A 91 0.54 -22.84 -3.74
CA ALA A 91 -0.08 -24.05 -3.22
C ALA A 91 1.00 -25.03 -2.74
N ARG A 92 0.84 -25.60 -1.55
CA ARG A 92 1.72 -26.68 -1.07
C ARG A 92 1.25 -28.03 -1.62
N VAL A 93 2.03 -28.61 -2.53
CA VAL A 93 1.78 -29.91 -3.17
C VAL A 93 3.10 -30.69 -3.18
N PRO A 94 3.37 -31.47 -2.10
CA PRO A 94 4.57 -32.27 -1.98
C PRO A 94 4.71 -33.31 -3.11
N GLY A 95 5.94 -33.74 -3.36
CA GLY A 95 6.27 -34.63 -4.47
C GLY A 95 6.96 -33.90 -5.62
N LYS A 96 7.21 -34.62 -6.73
CA LYS A 96 7.90 -34.09 -7.91
C LYS A 96 6.95 -33.82 -9.09
N GLU A 97 5.83 -34.53 -9.16
CA GLU A 97 4.87 -34.42 -10.26
C GLU A 97 4.20 -33.04 -10.32
N MET A 98 4.10 -32.45 -11.51
CA MET A 98 3.42 -31.18 -11.70
C MET A 98 1.95 -31.45 -12.07
N PRO A 99 0.96 -30.94 -11.31
CA PRO A 99 -0.44 -30.99 -11.72
C PRO A 99 -0.63 -30.27 -13.06
N ASP A 100 -1.55 -30.77 -13.88
CA ASP A 100 -1.90 -30.12 -15.15
C ASP A 100 -2.81 -28.91 -14.89
N PHE A 101 -2.22 -27.73 -14.78
CA PHE A 101 -2.96 -26.49 -14.57
C PHE A 101 -3.66 -25.97 -15.83
N SER A 102 -3.46 -26.58 -17.01
CA SER A 102 -4.25 -26.25 -18.20
C SER A 102 -5.73 -26.63 -18.02
N ALA A 103 -6.00 -27.63 -17.17
CA ALA A 103 -7.34 -28.05 -16.79
C ALA A 103 -8.00 -27.16 -15.72
N PHE A 104 -7.25 -26.22 -15.11
CA PHE A 104 -7.82 -25.29 -14.13
C PHE A 104 -8.54 -24.14 -14.86
N GLN A 105 -9.85 -24.30 -15.01
CA GLN A 105 -10.72 -23.28 -15.60
C GLN A 105 -11.56 -22.61 -14.51
N LEU A 106 -11.49 -21.29 -14.46
CA LEU A 106 -12.29 -20.46 -13.57
C LEU A 106 -12.67 -19.18 -14.30
N GLU A 107 -13.97 -18.85 -14.29
CA GLU A 107 -14.47 -17.64 -14.95
C GLU A 107 -13.72 -16.39 -14.46
N GLY A 108 -13.36 -15.52 -15.40
CA GLY A 108 -12.59 -14.31 -15.12
C GLY A 108 -11.13 -14.56 -14.71
N CYS A 109 -10.62 -15.79 -14.80
CA CYS A 109 -9.24 -16.11 -14.46
C CYS A 109 -8.51 -16.84 -15.60
N LYS A 110 -7.22 -16.56 -15.75
CA LYS A 110 -6.32 -17.25 -16.68
C LYS A 110 -5.00 -17.55 -15.99
N VAL A 111 -4.58 -18.82 -16.01
CA VAL A 111 -3.24 -19.22 -15.59
C VAL A 111 -2.25 -18.74 -16.64
N LEU A 112 -1.23 -17.99 -16.22
CA LEU A 112 -0.19 -17.44 -17.11
C LEU A 112 1.08 -18.29 -17.05
N GLU A 113 1.53 -18.62 -15.84
CA GLU A 113 2.73 -19.42 -15.60
C GLU A 113 2.61 -20.16 -14.26
N TYR A 114 3.33 -21.27 -14.14
CA TYR A 114 3.45 -22.00 -12.89
C TYR A 114 4.78 -22.76 -12.81
N ALA A 115 5.36 -22.83 -11.62
CA ALA A 115 6.61 -23.52 -11.38
C ALA A 115 6.76 -23.92 -9.90
N ARG A 116 7.61 -24.90 -9.62
CA ARG A 116 7.90 -25.29 -8.23
C ARG A 116 8.75 -24.24 -7.53
N HIS A 117 8.58 -24.16 -6.21
CA HIS A 117 9.31 -23.26 -5.33
C HIS A 117 9.53 -23.93 -3.97
N LYS A 118 10.63 -23.60 -3.29
CA LYS A 118 11.00 -24.21 -2.02
C LYS A 118 10.13 -23.72 -0.88
N ARG A 119 9.88 -22.41 -0.83
CA ARG A 119 9.26 -21.75 0.32
C ARG A 119 7.81 -21.39 0.05
N LYS A 120 7.01 -21.35 1.11
CA LYS A 120 5.64 -20.82 1.07
C LYS A 120 5.66 -19.30 0.82
N LEU A 121 4.84 -18.81 -0.10
CA LEU A 121 4.60 -17.38 -0.28
C LEU A 121 3.77 -16.83 0.89
N ARG A 122 4.29 -15.83 1.60
CA ARG A 122 3.63 -15.25 2.78
C ARG A 122 3.02 -13.90 2.44
N LEU A 123 1.98 -13.51 3.20
CA LEU A 123 1.42 -12.16 3.12
C LEU A 123 2.52 -11.11 3.36
N GLY A 124 2.55 -10.09 2.51
CA GLY A 124 3.57 -9.04 2.50
C GLY A 124 4.89 -9.42 1.81
N ALA A 125 5.07 -10.68 1.38
CA ALA A 125 6.30 -11.14 0.72
C ALA A 125 6.29 -10.86 -0.80
N LEU A 126 6.11 -9.59 -1.17
CA LEU A 126 6.28 -9.07 -2.52
C LEU A 126 7.22 -7.86 -2.48
N LYS A 127 7.88 -7.58 -3.59
CA LYS A 127 8.71 -6.37 -3.74
C LYS A 127 7.82 -5.15 -4.01
N GLY A 128 6.80 -5.31 -4.83
CA GLY A 128 5.90 -4.22 -5.21
C GLY A 128 4.88 -4.63 -6.26
N ASN A 129 4.30 -3.63 -6.92
CA ASN A 129 3.40 -3.82 -8.04
C ASN A 129 3.68 -2.78 -9.13
N ALA A 130 3.63 -3.22 -10.38
CA ALA A 130 3.57 -2.34 -11.53
C ALA A 130 2.10 -2.02 -11.86
N PHE A 131 1.82 -0.76 -12.10
CA PHE A 131 0.48 -0.25 -12.39
C PHE A 131 0.41 0.28 -13.80
N THR A 132 -0.69 0.01 -14.49
CA THR A 132 -1.12 0.74 -15.67
C THR A 132 -2.54 1.23 -15.41
N LEU A 133 -2.72 2.55 -15.35
CA LEU A 133 -3.99 3.19 -15.02
C LEU A 133 -4.46 4.02 -16.19
N VAL A 134 -5.77 4.08 -16.42
CA VAL A 134 -6.38 5.04 -17.35
C VAL A 134 -7.29 5.96 -16.54
N LEU A 135 -6.96 7.25 -16.53
CA LEU A 135 -7.83 8.28 -15.98
C LEU A 135 -8.68 8.85 -17.12
N ARG A 136 -9.99 8.83 -16.94
CA ARG A 136 -10.98 9.26 -17.96
C ARG A 136 -11.70 10.52 -17.52
N GLU A 137 -12.32 11.21 -18.48
CA GLU A 137 -13.12 12.41 -18.25
C GLU A 137 -12.37 13.47 -17.44
N ILE A 138 -11.09 13.65 -17.74
CA ILE A 138 -10.25 14.67 -17.10
C ILE A 138 -10.79 16.06 -17.46
N SER A 139 -11.18 16.83 -16.45
CA SER A 139 -11.73 18.17 -16.66
C SER A 139 -10.67 19.25 -16.84
N ASP A 140 -9.44 19.04 -16.36
CA ASP A 140 -8.32 19.96 -16.55
C ASP A 140 -7.01 19.21 -16.87
N ARG A 141 -6.72 19.08 -18.16
CA ARG A 141 -5.49 18.46 -18.66
C ARG A 141 -4.22 19.20 -18.22
N ARG A 142 -4.25 20.53 -18.13
CA ARG A 142 -3.05 21.33 -17.81
C ARG A 142 -2.65 21.17 -16.36
N ASP A 143 -3.63 21.13 -15.45
CA ASP A 143 -3.41 20.84 -14.03
C ASP A 143 -2.79 19.44 -13.86
N VAL A 144 -3.39 18.41 -14.49
CA VAL A 144 -2.88 17.02 -14.42
C VAL A 144 -1.48 16.88 -14.99
N GLU A 145 -1.19 17.49 -16.14
CA GLU A 145 0.15 17.46 -16.75
C GLU A 145 1.20 18.10 -15.85
N THR A 146 0.90 19.27 -15.29
CA THR A 146 1.81 19.97 -14.36
C THR A 146 2.07 19.13 -13.10
N ARG A 147 1.03 18.48 -12.57
CA ARG A 147 1.13 17.61 -11.41
C ARG A 147 1.93 16.34 -11.69
N LEU A 148 1.79 15.73 -12.87
CA LEU A 148 2.60 14.55 -13.24
C LEU A 148 4.10 14.87 -13.25
N GLN A 149 4.46 16.06 -13.74
CA GLN A 149 5.84 16.56 -13.69
C GLN A 149 6.30 16.78 -12.24
N ALA A 150 5.47 17.44 -11.41
CA ALA A 150 5.77 17.66 -9.99
C ALA A 150 5.90 16.35 -9.20
N ILE A 151 5.09 15.33 -9.52
CA ILE A 151 5.14 14.01 -8.88
C ILE A 151 6.38 13.23 -9.30
N ARG A 152 6.79 13.31 -10.57
CA ARG A 152 8.03 12.68 -11.04
C ARG A 152 9.24 13.17 -10.22
N ASP A 153 9.26 14.46 -9.90
CA ASP A 153 10.41 15.09 -9.27
C ASP A 153 10.30 15.07 -7.74
N GLY A 154 9.12 15.36 -7.18
CA GLY A 154 8.87 15.50 -5.72
C GLY A 154 8.09 14.36 -5.05
N GLY A 155 7.59 13.37 -5.81
CA GLY A 155 6.81 12.26 -5.27
C GLY A 155 5.41 12.66 -4.81
N VAL A 156 4.81 11.83 -3.95
CA VAL A 156 3.52 12.08 -3.28
C VAL A 156 3.58 11.64 -1.81
N PRO A 157 2.66 12.10 -0.94
CA PRO A 157 2.53 11.55 0.40
C PRO A 157 2.20 10.04 0.34
N ASN A 158 2.92 9.22 1.10
CA ASN A 158 2.75 7.77 1.12
C ASN A 158 1.60 7.31 2.03
N TYR A 159 0.45 7.99 1.93
CA TYR A 159 -0.71 7.72 2.75
C TYR A 159 -1.24 6.29 2.56
N PHE A 160 -1.89 5.78 3.59
CA PHE A 160 -2.84 4.68 3.40
C PHE A 160 -4.11 5.24 2.77
N GLY A 161 -4.48 4.72 1.60
CA GLY A 161 -5.70 5.10 0.90
C GLY A 161 -6.98 4.78 1.69
N ALA A 162 -8.07 5.45 1.33
CA ALA A 162 -9.38 5.32 1.99
C ALA A 162 -9.83 3.86 2.19
N GLN A 163 -9.50 2.96 1.25
CA GLN A 163 -9.86 1.54 1.35
C GLN A 163 -9.28 0.83 2.58
N ARG A 164 -8.16 1.32 3.11
CA ARG A 164 -7.54 0.77 4.33
C ARG A 164 -8.46 0.89 5.54
N PHE A 165 -9.34 1.89 5.54
CA PHE A 165 -10.26 2.18 6.63
C PHE A 165 -11.62 1.47 6.49
N GLY A 166 -11.78 0.62 5.47
CA GLY A 166 -13.01 -0.12 5.19
C GLY A 166 -14.08 0.73 4.50
N ILE A 167 -15.11 0.06 3.95
CA ILE A 167 -16.25 0.72 3.31
C ILE A 167 -16.88 1.70 4.31
N GLY A 168 -17.02 2.97 3.91
CA GLY A 168 -17.52 4.05 4.76
C GLY A 168 -16.71 4.30 6.04
N GLY A 169 -15.43 3.90 6.10
CA GLY A 169 -14.59 4.03 7.30
C GLY A 169 -14.89 3.03 8.41
N SER A 170 -15.64 1.97 8.11
CA SER A 170 -16.13 0.98 9.09
C SER A 170 -15.03 0.28 9.91
N ASN A 171 -13.83 0.07 9.36
CA ASN A 171 -12.72 -0.53 10.11
C ASN A 171 -12.14 0.44 11.14
N LEU A 172 -12.01 1.73 10.79
CA LEU A 172 -11.51 2.75 11.72
C LEU A 172 -12.55 3.02 12.83
N GLN A 173 -13.82 3.16 12.47
CA GLN A 173 -14.92 3.30 13.45
C GLN A 173 -15.03 2.07 14.35
N GLY A 174 -14.82 0.87 13.80
CA GLY A 174 -14.76 -0.37 14.55
C GLY A 174 -13.61 -0.39 15.56
N ALA A 175 -12.42 0.05 15.13
CA ALA A 175 -11.26 0.17 16.00
C ALA A 175 -11.49 1.17 17.15
N LEU A 176 -12.10 2.34 16.86
CA LEU A 176 -12.43 3.34 17.87
C LEU A 176 -13.43 2.79 18.91
N ARG A 177 -14.53 2.16 18.46
CA ARG A 177 -15.50 1.52 19.37
C ARG A 177 -14.85 0.44 20.22
N TRP A 178 -13.97 -0.36 19.63
CA TRP A 178 -13.26 -1.39 20.35
C TRP A 178 -12.26 -0.82 21.36
N ALA A 179 -11.53 0.23 21.00
CA ALA A 179 -10.60 0.91 21.90
C ALA A 179 -11.31 1.51 23.13
N GLN A 180 -12.51 2.04 22.95
CA GLN A 180 -13.34 2.58 24.04
C GLN A 180 -13.98 1.49 24.91
N SER A 181 -14.00 0.24 24.44
CA SER A 181 -14.54 -0.90 25.16
C SER A 181 -13.41 -1.76 25.77
N ASN A 182 -13.75 -2.49 26.84
CA ASN A 182 -12.91 -3.57 27.36
C ASN A 182 -13.31 -4.95 26.79
N ALA A 183 -14.18 -4.98 25.78
CA ALA A 183 -14.64 -6.23 25.20
C ALA A 183 -13.59 -6.84 24.27
N PRO A 184 -13.25 -8.13 24.41
CA PRO A 184 -12.33 -8.79 23.50
C PRO A 184 -12.98 -9.04 22.13
N VAL A 185 -12.21 -8.84 21.05
CA VAL A 185 -12.65 -9.17 19.69
C VAL A 185 -12.22 -10.59 19.36
N ARG A 186 -13.18 -11.51 19.34
CA ARG A 186 -12.94 -12.94 19.07
C ARG A 186 -12.59 -13.25 17.61
N ASP A 187 -13.15 -12.48 16.68
CA ASP A 187 -12.88 -12.63 15.25
C ASP A 187 -11.47 -12.10 14.92
N ARG A 188 -10.57 -13.01 14.53
CA ARG A 188 -9.17 -12.69 14.23
C ARG A 188 -9.01 -11.79 13.01
N ASN A 189 -9.84 -11.96 11.98
CA ASN A 189 -9.77 -11.15 10.77
C ASN A 189 -10.24 -9.73 11.07
N LYS A 190 -11.38 -9.60 11.77
CA LYS A 190 -11.92 -8.31 12.20
C LYS A 190 -10.93 -7.57 13.09
N ARG A 191 -10.33 -8.26 14.06
CA ARG A 191 -9.26 -7.74 14.93
C ARG A 191 -8.09 -7.22 14.10
N SER A 192 -7.61 -8.00 13.13
CA SER A 192 -6.49 -7.59 12.26
C SER A 192 -6.83 -6.34 11.42
N PHE A 193 -8.02 -6.27 10.82
CA PHE A 193 -8.44 -5.10 10.05
C PHE A 193 -8.56 -3.84 10.91
N TRP A 194 -9.11 -3.94 12.11
CA TRP A 194 -9.26 -2.81 13.03
C TRP A 194 -7.91 -2.29 13.52
N LEU A 195 -6.98 -3.17 13.91
CA LEU A 195 -5.63 -2.77 14.30
C LEU A 195 -4.86 -2.15 13.13
N SER A 196 -5.01 -2.71 11.92
CA SER A 196 -4.41 -2.15 10.71
C SER A 196 -4.95 -0.75 10.41
N ALA A 197 -6.28 -0.55 10.50
CA ALA A 197 -6.91 0.75 10.28
C ALA A 197 -6.44 1.79 11.32
N ALA A 198 -6.41 1.43 12.60
CA ALA A 198 -5.98 2.32 13.68
C ALA A 198 -4.56 2.86 13.46
N ARG A 199 -3.57 1.97 13.28
CA ARG A 199 -2.18 2.41 13.08
C ARG A 199 -1.97 3.16 11.76
N SER A 200 -2.71 2.80 10.72
CA SER A 200 -2.64 3.48 9.42
C SER A 200 -3.16 4.92 9.50
N ALA A 201 -4.22 5.14 10.29
CA ALA A 201 -4.81 6.46 10.46
C ALA A 201 -3.89 7.38 11.28
N LEU A 202 -3.24 6.83 12.32
CA LEU A 202 -2.21 7.55 13.08
C LEU A 202 -0.99 7.90 12.20
N PHE A 203 -0.52 6.98 11.37
CA PHE A 203 0.55 7.28 10.39
C PHE A 203 0.15 8.42 9.45
N ASN A 204 -1.06 8.36 8.87
CA ASN A 204 -1.55 9.43 7.99
C ASN A 204 -1.61 10.77 8.73
N GLN A 205 -2.02 10.78 10.00
CA GLN A 205 -2.05 11.98 10.83
C GLN A 205 -0.64 12.57 11.05
N ILE A 206 0.36 11.74 11.36
CA ILE A 206 1.76 12.20 11.54
C ILE A 206 2.28 12.83 10.23
N VAL A 207 2.09 12.14 9.10
CA VAL A 207 2.50 12.67 7.78
C VAL A 207 1.76 13.97 7.45
N HIS A 208 0.44 14.05 7.71
CA HIS A 208 -0.35 15.27 7.55
C HIS A 208 0.23 16.44 8.34
N GLN A 209 0.65 16.24 9.59
CA GLN A 209 1.29 17.30 10.37
C GLN A 209 2.69 17.65 9.84
N ARG A 210 3.49 16.66 9.42
CA ARG A 210 4.86 16.93 8.92
C ARG A 210 4.83 17.74 7.64
N LEU A 211 3.89 17.45 6.73
CA LEU A 211 3.70 18.18 5.48
C LEU A 211 3.22 19.62 5.63
N LYS A 212 2.75 20.05 6.83
CA LYS A 212 2.44 21.46 7.08
C LYS A 212 3.69 22.32 7.30
N LYS A 213 4.83 21.70 7.54
CA LYS A 213 6.10 22.43 7.64
C LYS A 213 6.54 22.90 6.25
N PRO A 214 7.04 24.13 6.11
CA PRO A 214 7.53 24.63 4.82
C PRO A 214 8.68 23.76 4.26
N ASP A 215 9.46 23.17 5.16
CA ASP A 215 10.61 22.31 4.93
C ASP A 215 10.31 20.87 5.37
N PHE A 216 9.14 20.33 4.98
CA PHE A 216 8.69 18.99 5.39
C PHE A 216 9.71 17.87 5.13
N ASN A 217 10.56 18.01 4.11
CA ASN A 217 11.61 17.05 3.74
C ASN A 217 12.99 17.35 4.36
N GLN A 218 13.06 18.31 5.29
CA GLN A 218 14.27 18.55 6.08
C GLN A 218 14.43 17.42 7.12
N VAL A 219 15.63 16.85 7.16
CA VAL A 219 16.08 15.90 8.17
C VAL A 219 16.32 16.65 9.48
N VAL A 220 15.72 16.16 10.56
CA VAL A 220 15.96 16.69 11.91
C VAL A 220 16.61 15.64 12.80
N ASP A 221 17.25 16.09 13.88
CA ASP A 221 17.88 15.20 14.86
C ASP A 221 16.86 14.18 15.42
N GLY A 222 17.24 12.91 15.34
CA GLY A 222 16.43 11.78 15.74
C GLY A 222 15.45 11.26 14.69
N ASP A 223 15.42 11.79 13.47
CA ASP A 223 14.61 11.21 12.38
C ASP A 223 15.05 9.76 12.10
N ALA A 224 14.08 8.88 11.92
CA ALA A 224 14.36 7.52 11.43
C ALA A 224 14.40 7.54 9.90
N LEU A 225 15.59 7.35 9.33
CA LEU A 225 15.84 7.36 7.89
C LEU A 225 15.91 5.93 7.36
N GLN A 226 15.03 5.61 6.42
CA GLN A 226 14.97 4.30 5.76
C GLN A 226 15.74 4.30 4.45
N LEU A 227 16.50 3.25 4.19
CA LEU A 227 17.20 3.07 2.91
C LEU A 227 16.20 2.76 1.80
N ALA A 228 16.28 3.46 0.68
CA ALA A 228 15.36 3.25 -0.44
C ALA A 228 15.33 1.79 -0.91
N GLY A 229 14.12 1.27 -1.15
CA GLY A 229 13.91 -0.09 -1.64
C GLY A 229 14.09 -1.23 -0.63
N ARG A 230 14.41 -0.95 0.64
CA ARG A 230 14.56 -1.99 1.69
C ARG A 230 14.02 -1.53 3.04
N GLY A 231 13.77 -2.49 3.93
CA GLY A 231 13.15 -2.23 5.24
C GLY A 231 14.09 -1.57 6.26
N SER A 232 15.41 -1.67 6.08
CA SER A 232 16.42 -1.18 7.02
C SER A 232 16.39 0.35 7.17
N TRP A 233 16.45 0.81 8.41
CA TRP A 233 16.48 2.23 8.77
C TRP A 233 17.43 2.46 9.95
N PHE A 234 17.86 3.70 10.14
CA PHE A 234 18.71 4.13 11.25
C PHE A 234 18.30 5.54 11.71
N VAL A 235 18.82 6.00 12.84
CA VAL A 235 18.45 7.29 13.44
C VAL A 235 19.46 8.36 13.04
N ALA A 236 18.96 9.50 12.55
CA ALA A 236 19.76 10.68 12.24
C ALA A 236 20.33 11.32 13.51
N THR A 237 21.58 11.78 13.44
CA THR A 237 22.24 12.53 14.51
C THR A 237 22.63 13.93 14.02
N SER A 238 22.73 14.88 14.95
CA SER A 238 23.05 16.28 14.63
C SER A 238 24.35 16.48 13.85
N GLU A 239 25.34 15.61 14.05
CA GLU A 239 26.65 15.68 13.37
C GLU A 239 26.58 15.28 11.89
N GLU A 240 25.61 14.45 11.52
CA GLU A 240 25.50 13.85 10.18
C GLU A 240 24.45 14.55 9.30
N LEU A 241 23.71 15.53 9.84
CA LEU A 241 22.56 16.14 9.15
C LEU A 241 22.85 16.63 7.72
N PRO A 242 23.98 17.32 7.41
CA PRO A 242 24.23 17.79 6.05
C PRO A 242 24.34 16.64 5.02
N GLU A 243 25.02 15.55 5.39
CA GLU A 243 25.18 14.39 4.53
C GLU A 243 23.88 13.58 4.43
N LEU A 244 23.15 13.44 5.55
CA LEU A 244 21.86 12.77 5.55
C LEU A 244 20.82 13.53 4.72
N GLN A 245 20.83 14.86 4.77
CA GLN A 245 19.97 15.70 3.93
C GLN A 245 20.28 15.50 2.45
N ARG A 246 21.56 15.54 2.06
CA ARG A 246 21.99 15.27 0.67
C ARG A 246 21.43 13.94 0.16
N ARG A 247 21.55 12.88 0.97
CA ARG A 247 21.04 11.54 0.61
C ARG A 247 19.52 11.44 0.58
N VAL A 248 18.81 12.26 1.37
CA VAL A 248 17.33 12.38 1.29
C VAL A 248 16.93 13.12 0.02
N ASP A 249 17.63 14.19 -0.34
CA ASP A 249 17.39 14.97 -1.56
C ASP A 249 17.66 14.14 -2.83
N GLU A 250 18.69 13.29 -2.79
CA GLU A 250 19.02 12.30 -3.82
C GLU A 250 18.12 11.05 -3.79
N LYS A 251 17.17 10.99 -2.85
CA LYS A 251 16.20 9.88 -2.70
C LYS A 251 16.83 8.52 -2.37
N GLU A 252 18.06 8.50 -1.84
CA GLU A 252 18.71 7.30 -1.32
C GLU A 252 18.16 6.92 0.07
N LEU A 253 17.77 7.94 0.83
CA LEU A 253 17.17 7.84 2.15
C LEU A 253 15.75 8.42 2.13
N MET A 254 14.89 7.81 2.92
CA MET A 254 13.50 8.20 3.08
C MET A 254 13.27 8.61 4.52
N ILE A 255 12.85 9.86 4.74
CA ILE A 255 12.26 10.24 6.03
C ILE A 255 11.03 9.37 6.25
N THR A 256 10.94 8.76 7.43
CA THR A 256 9.82 7.89 7.80
C THR A 256 8.90 8.56 8.82
N ALA A 257 7.66 8.10 8.89
CA ALA A 257 6.78 8.34 10.03
C ALA A 257 6.47 7.02 10.75
N SER A 258 6.18 7.11 12.04
CA SER A 258 5.80 5.95 12.87
C SER A 258 4.48 5.36 12.40
N LEU A 259 4.43 4.03 12.38
CA LEU A 259 3.22 3.26 12.51
C LEU A 259 3.10 2.85 13.99
N PRO A 260 2.35 3.60 14.83
CA PRO A 260 2.41 3.45 16.28
C PRO A 260 2.04 2.06 16.77
N GLY A 261 2.57 1.71 17.93
CA GLY A 261 2.48 0.38 18.52
C GLY A 261 3.22 0.27 19.85
N SER A 262 3.34 -0.95 20.37
CA SER A 262 4.19 -1.30 21.50
C SER A 262 5.67 -1.23 21.16
N GLY A 263 6.50 -1.01 22.18
CA GLY A 263 7.93 -0.80 22.01
C GLY A 263 8.25 0.64 21.60
N GLU A 264 9.52 0.88 21.25
CA GLU A 264 9.97 2.18 20.79
C GLU A 264 9.56 2.44 19.34
N TRP A 265 9.22 3.70 19.02
CA TRP A 265 8.79 4.08 17.67
C TRP A 265 9.94 4.24 16.67
N GLY A 266 11.18 4.17 17.16
CA GLY A 266 12.41 4.27 16.38
C GLY A 266 12.96 5.69 16.24
N THR A 267 12.10 6.71 16.13
CA THR A 267 12.54 8.11 16.22
C THR A 267 13.05 8.44 17.60
N GLN A 268 13.92 9.45 17.68
CA GLN A 268 14.48 9.97 18.93
C GLN A 268 14.32 11.49 19.00
N ARG A 269 14.58 12.07 20.17
CA ARG A 269 14.77 13.52 20.38
C ARG A 269 13.68 14.38 19.70
N ALA A 270 14.07 15.34 18.86
CA ALA A 270 13.15 16.29 18.22
C ALA A 270 12.15 15.60 17.28
N ALA A 271 12.58 14.60 16.52
CA ALA A 271 11.68 13.82 15.67
C ALA A 271 10.64 13.03 16.48
N LEU A 272 11.05 12.42 17.59
CA LEU A 272 10.13 11.67 18.47
C LEU A 272 9.10 12.60 19.11
N ALA A 273 9.55 13.73 19.65
CA ALA A 273 8.66 14.74 20.24
C ALA A 273 7.61 15.21 19.21
N PHE A 274 8.06 15.47 17.97
CA PHE A 274 7.15 15.82 16.88
C PHE A 274 6.11 14.73 16.59
N GLU A 275 6.52 13.46 16.47
CA GLU A 275 5.59 12.37 16.19
C GLU A 275 4.57 12.18 17.34
N GLN A 276 5.00 12.31 18.59
CA GLN A 276 4.13 12.22 19.76
C GLN A 276 3.11 13.36 19.79
N ASP A 277 3.56 14.59 19.56
CA ASP A 277 2.70 15.78 19.52
C ASP A 277 1.68 15.71 18.39
N ALA A 278 2.08 15.21 17.21
CA ALA A 278 1.21 15.09 16.04
C ALA A 278 -0.04 14.23 16.27
N ILE A 279 0.04 13.27 17.21
CA ILE A 279 -1.07 12.38 17.58
C ILE A 279 -1.41 12.41 19.07
N ALA A 280 -1.00 13.45 19.81
CA ALA A 280 -1.18 13.53 21.26
C ALA A 280 -2.66 13.39 21.71
N GLN A 281 -3.59 13.85 20.87
CA GLN A 281 -5.03 13.75 21.13
C GLN A 281 -5.61 12.37 20.85
N GLU A 282 -4.88 11.49 20.15
CA GLU A 282 -5.36 10.17 19.69
C GLU A 282 -5.04 9.06 20.71
N THR A 283 -5.18 9.36 22.00
CA THR A 283 -4.80 8.45 23.10
C THR A 283 -5.54 7.12 23.03
N VAL A 284 -6.82 7.15 22.65
CA VAL A 284 -7.69 5.97 22.55
C VAL A 284 -7.12 4.91 21.60
N LEU A 285 -6.71 5.30 20.39
CA LEU A 285 -6.15 4.36 19.42
C LEU A 285 -4.73 3.92 19.81
N GLN A 286 -3.93 4.81 20.39
CA GLN A 286 -2.61 4.45 20.90
C GLN A 286 -2.70 3.39 22.01
N SER A 287 -3.59 3.58 23.00
CA SER A 287 -3.81 2.61 24.07
C SER A 287 -4.30 1.26 23.53
N LEU A 288 -5.15 1.25 22.49
CA LEU A 288 -5.57 0.01 21.85
C LEU A 288 -4.38 -0.76 21.27
N LEU A 289 -3.51 -0.09 20.51
CA LEU A 289 -2.36 -0.73 19.86
C LEU A 289 -1.36 -1.30 20.90
N LEU A 290 -1.14 -0.56 22.00
CA LEU A 290 -0.34 -1.01 23.13
C LEU A 290 -0.94 -2.24 23.81
N ARG A 291 -2.25 -2.20 24.13
CA ARG A 291 -3.00 -3.30 24.76
C ARG A 291 -2.90 -4.59 23.93
N GLU A 292 -3.00 -4.45 22.63
CA GLU A 292 -3.02 -5.57 21.68
C GLU A 292 -1.63 -6.02 21.23
N LYS A 293 -0.56 -5.40 21.78
CA LYS A 293 0.85 -5.70 21.52
C LYS A 293 1.20 -5.67 20.03
N VAL A 294 0.66 -4.69 19.31
CA VAL A 294 1.04 -4.45 17.93
C VAL A 294 2.36 -3.69 17.94
N GLU A 295 3.44 -4.29 17.49
CA GLU A 295 4.75 -3.63 17.48
C GLU A 295 4.77 -2.38 16.59
N ALA A 296 5.39 -1.32 17.11
CA ALA A 296 5.65 -0.12 16.34
C ALA A 296 6.58 -0.45 15.16
N SER A 297 6.41 0.27 14.05
CA SER A 297 7.29 0.11 12.88
C SER A 297 7.43 1.41 12.12
N ARG A 298 8.35 1.45 11.15
CA ARG A 298 8.57 2.64 10.30
C ARG A 298 7.95 2.47 8.93
N ARG A 299 7.50 3.57 8.35
CA ARG A 299 7.05 3.65 6.95
C ARG A 299 7.53 4.97 6.35
N ALA A 300 8.07 4.94 5.13
CA ALA A 300 8.45 6.15 4.40
C ALA A 300 7.29 7.14 4.31
N MET A 301 7.55 8.41 4.60
CA MET A 301 6.57 9.50 4.55
C MET A 301 6.18 9.84 3.11
N LEU A 302 7.18 9.87 2.22
CA LEU A 302 6.99 10.13 0.79
C LEU A 302 7.05 8.84 -0.01
N LEU A 303 6.40 8.87 -1.16
CA LEU A 303 6.35 7.81 -2.16
C LEU A 303 6.82 8.39 -3.48
N TYR A 304 7.83 7.76 -4.08
CA TYR A 304 8.32 8.13 -5.41
C TYR A 304 7.92 7.04 -6.41
N PRO A 305 6.93 7.28 -7.28
CA PRO A 305 6.55 6.33 -8.32
C PRO A 305 7.73 6.06 -9.25
N GLN A 306 8.14 4.79 -9.33
CA GLN A 306 9.29 4.39 -10.14
C GLN A 306 8.87 4.24 -11.60
N GLN A 307 9.74 4.64 -12.53
CA GLN A 307 9.49 4.56 -13.97
C GLN A 307 8.16 5.22 -14.37
N LEU A 308 7.83 6.34 -13.73
CA LEU A 308 6.61 7.09 -14.04
C LEU A 308 6.65 7.58 -15.48
N SER A 309 5.67 7.17 -16.25
CA SER A 309 5.43 7.62 -17.63
C SER A 309 3.94 7.77 -17.86
N TRP A 310 3.59 8.60 -18.82
CA TRP A 310 2.19 8.85 -19.18
C TRP A 310 2.04 9.12 -20.67
N ASN A 311 0.85 8.83 -21.18
CA ASN A 311 0.48 9.10 -22.56
C ASN A 311 -0.97 9.58 -22.63
N TRP A 312 -1.20 10.75 -23.21
CA TRP A 312 -2.53 11.28 -23.45
C TRP A 312 -3.10 10.64 -24.72
N TRP A 313 -4.27 10.01 -24.61
CA TRP A 313 -4.99 9.47 -25.78
C TRP A 313 -5.74 10.58 -26.53
N ASP A 314 -6.25 11.53 -25.76
CA ASP A 314 -6.95 12.74 -26.21
C ASP A 314 -6.84 13.82 -25.11
N ASP A 315 -7.64 14.89 -25.19
CA ASP A 315 -7.60 15.98 -24.21
C ASP A 315 -8.18 15.62 -22.83
N VAL A 316 -8.93 14.52 -22.70
CA VAL A 316 -9.67 14.16 -21.49
C VAL A 316 -9.33 12.76 -20.97
N THR A 317 -8.36 12.06 -21.57
CA THR A 317 -7.98 10.69 -21.22
C THR A 317 -6.47 10.51 -21.22
N VAL A 318 -5.94 10.02 -20.09
CA VAL A 318 -4.50 9.76 -19.91
C VAL A 318 -4.24 8.35 -19.37
N GLU A 319 -3.32 7.64 -20.00
CA GLU A 319 -2.74 6.41 -19.47
C GLU A 319 -1.50 6.75 -18.64
N LEU A 320 -1.39 6.18 -17.44
CA LEU A 320 -0.27 6.31 -16.51
C LEU A 320 0.36 4.93 -16.29
N ARG A 321 1.69 4.87 -16.26
CA ARG A 321 2.44 3.66 -15.89
C ARG A 321 3.49 4.00 -14.85
N PHE A 322 3.56 3.19 -13.80
CA PHE A 322 4.56 3.33 -12.74
C PHE A 322 4.63 2.06 -11.89
N TRP A 323 5.72 1.89 -11.16
CA TRP A 323 5.90 0.84 -10.17
C TRP A 323 5.95 1.42 -8.76
N LEU A 324 5.29 0.75 -7.80
CA LEU A 324 5.31 1.13 -6.39
C LEU A 324 5.79 -0.03 -5.50
N PRO A 325 6.55 0.26 -4.42
CA PRO A 325 6.96 -0.76 -3.46
C PRO A 325 5.78 -1.29 -2.65
N ALA A 326 5.95 -2.49 -2.10
CA ALA A 326 4.93 -3.16 -1.31
C ALA A 326 4.37 -2.28 -0.19
N GLY A 327 3.05 -2.31 -0.03
CA GLY A 327 2.33 -1.51 0.97
C GLY A 327 2.09 -0.05 0.58
N SER A 328 2.50 0.39 -0.60
CA SER A 328 2.11 1.68 -1.19
C SER A 328 0.88 1.51 -2.08
N PHE A 329 0.16 2.59 -2.39
CA PHE A 329 -1.12 2.55 -3.10
C PHE A 329 -1.11 3.49 -4.30
N ALA A 330 -1.60 3.04 -5.44
CA ALA A 330 -1.72 3.89 -6.63
C ALA A 330 -2.77 5.00 -6.42
N THR A 331 -3.80 4.75 -5.59
CA THR A 331 -4.75 5.79 -5.16
C THR A 331 -4.08 6.97 -4.46
N SER A 332 -2.92 6.80 -3.81
CA SER A 332 -2.18 7.94 -3.23
C SER A 332 -1.49 8.80 -4.28
N VAL A 333 -1.11 8.20 -5.41
CA VAL A 333 -0.59 8.94 -6.58
C VAL A 333 -1.73 9.67 -7.27
N VAL A 334 -2.83 8.97 -7.56
CA VAL A 334 -4.01 9.55 -8.24
C VAL A 334 -4.66 10.65 -7.41
N ARG A 335 -4.65 10.54 -6.08
CA ARG A 335 -5.09 11.59 -5.17
C ARG A 335 -4.48 12.92 -5.59
N GLU A 336 -3.15 13.02 -5.67
CA GLU A 336 -2.43 14.26 -6.02
C GLU A 336 -2.62 14.72 -7.48
N LEU A 337 -3.33 13.96 -8.32
CA LEU A 337 -3.59 14.31 -9.72
C LEU A 337 -4.98 14.90 -9.94
N ILE A 338 -6.03 14.28 -9.38
CA ILE A 338 -7.43 14.63 -9.65
C ILE A 338 -8.31 14.47 -8.43
N ASN A 339 -9.39 15.26 -8.37
CA ASN A 339 -10.52 14.96 -7.51
C ASN A 339 -11.39 13.88 -8.17
N THR A 340 -11.49 12.70 -7.56
CA THR A 340 -12.32 11.61 -8.09
C THR A 340 -13.80 11.85 -7.80
N MET A 341 -14.66 11.74 -8.82
CA MET A 341 -16.12 11.76 -8.64
C MET A 341 -16.63 10.35 -8.34
N GLY A 342 -16.86 10.03 -7.06
CA GLY A 342 -17.39 8.73 -6.64
C GLY A 342 -17.03 8.37 -5.19
N ASP A 343 -17.78 7.44 -4.60
CA ASP A 343 -17.46 6.91 -3.28
C ASP A 343 -16.13 6.15 -3.35
N TYR A 344 -15.11 6.59 -2.60
CA TYR A 344 -13.78 5.97 -2.56
C TYR A 344 -13.83 4.46 -2.27
N ALA A 345 -14.93 3.97 -1.69
CA ALA A 345 -15.20 2.54 -1.51
C ALA A 345 -15.19 1.72 -2.82
N HIS A 346 -15.55 2.32 -3.96
CA HIS A 346 -15.56 1.67 -5.28
C HIS A 346 -14.26 1.84 -6.07
N ILE A 347 -13.36 2.71 -5.59
CA ILE A 347 -12.08 3.06 -6.23
C ILE A 347 -10.90 2.27 -5.58
N ALA A 348 -11.19 1.51 -4.52
CA ALA A 348 -10.27 0.75 -3.67
C ALA A 348 -9.46 -0.34 -4.40
N GLU A 349 -8.13 -0.40 -4.25
CA GLU A 349 -7.22 -1.50 -4.70
C GLU A 349 -7.17 -2.74 -3.80
#